data_AF-A0A8T5Y5M2-F1
#
_entry.id   AF-A0A8T5Y5M2-F1
#
_cell.length_a   1.000
_cell.length_b   1.000
_cell.length_c   1.000
_cell.angle_alpha   90.00
_cell.angle_beta   90.00
_cell.angle_gamma   90.00
#
_symmetry.space_group_name_H-M   'P 1'
#
loop_
_entity.id
_entity.type
_entity.pdbx_description
1 polymer ?
#
loop_
_entity_poly.entity_id
_entity_poly.type
_entity_poly.pdbx_seq_one_letter_code
_entity_poly.pdbx_strand_id
1 'polypeptide(L)' 'MEPLLREVKGSGGFQSLLRRLQQGYNPEANTYTLNSEDIEAIIRYATRYNQGGWQDRLRPLLEEIDVVKNNLVKMIDSF' A
#
# COMPACT_ATOMS: atom_id res chain seq x y z
N MET A 1 1.23 7.15 15.27
CA MET A 1 2.17 6.12 14.80
C MET A 1 1.52 5.38 13.63
N GLU A 2 2.03 5.61 12.42
CA GLU A 2 1.63 4.96 11.16
C GLU A 2 1.32 3.47 11.37
N PRO A 3 0.09 3.00 11.12
CA PRO A 3 -0.28 1.59 11.27
C PRO A 3 0.66 0.64 10.50
N LEU A 4 1.24 1.11 9.40
CA LEU A 4 2.22 0.39 8.56
C LEU A 4 3.54 0.10 9.25
N LEU A 5 4.00 0.94 10.19
CA LEU A 5 5.29 0.77 10.87
C LEU A 5 5.23 -0.16 12.09
N ARG A 6 4.05 -0.69 12.43
CA ARG A 6 3.90 -1.67 13.51
C ARG A 6 4.67 -2.95 13.18
N GLU A 7 5.20 -3.60 14.21
CA GLU A 7 5.90 -4.89 14.10
C GLU A 7 5.09 -5.90 13.27
N VAL A 8 5.77 -6.63 12.39
CA VAL A 8 5.16 -7.66 11.52
C VAL A 8 5.39 -9.04 12.11
N LYS A 9 4.35 -9.60 12.74
CA LYS A 9 4.38 -10.94 13.35
C LYS A 9 3.93 -12.03 12.36
N GLY A 10 4.63 -13.16 12.37
CA GLY A 10 4.34 -14.34 11.55
C GLY A 10 5.02 -14.36 10.17
N SER A 11 4.73 -15.41 9.40
CA SER A 11 5.28 -15.67 8.08
C SER A 11 4.16 -15.95 7.08
N GLY A 12 4.11 -15.21 5.98
CA GLY A 12 3.06 -15.31 4.98
C GLY A 12 3.17 -14.19 3.95
N GLY A 13 2.47 -14.31 2.82
CA GLY A 13 2.55 -13.34 1.73
C GLY A 13 2.19 -11.91 2.14
N PHE A 14 1.22 -11.75 3.04
CA PHE A 14 0.84 -10.44 3.59
C PHE A 14 1.93 -9.85 4.49
N GLN A 15 2.54 -10.66 5.36
CA GLN A 15 3.66 -10.24 6.21
C GLN A 15 4.89 -9.87 5.37
N SER A 16 5.16 -10.63 4.29
CA SER A 16 6.23 -10.29 3.35
C SER A 16 5.99 -8.95 2.67
N LEU A 17 4.76 -8.67 2.23
CA LEU A 17 4.39 -7.35 1.70
C LEU A 17 4.64 -6.25 2.74
N LEU A 18 4.14 -6.39 3.97
CA LEU A 18 4.34 -5.38 5.01
C LEU A 18 5.82 -5.08 5.27
N ARG A 19 6.69 -6.10 5.28
CA ARG A 19 8.13 -5.90 5.46
C ARG A 19 8.76 -5.14 4.30
N ARG A 20 8.34 -5.42 3.06
CA ARG A 20 8.81 -4.65 1.89
C ARG A 20 8.36 -3.20 1.95
N LEU A 21 7.11 -2.95 2.32
CA LEU A 21 6.60 -1.59 2.50
C LEU A 21 7.36 -0.83 3.60
N GLN A 22 7.71 -1.50 4.70
CA GLN A 22 8.55 -0.93 5.75
C GLN A 22 9.97 -0.64 5.27
N GLN A 23 10.55 -1.49 4.42
CA GLN A 23 11.87 -1.27 3.82
C GLN A 23 11.86 -0.14 2.79
N GLY A 24 10.77 0.03 2.05
CA GLY A 24 10.59 1.09 1.05
C GLY A 24 10.16 2.44 1.64
N TYR A 25 9.97 2.54 2.96
CA TYR A 25 9.59 3.78 3.63
C TYR A 25 10.80 4.68 3.87
N ASN A 26 10.73 5.91 3.37
CA ASN A 26 11.67 6.97 3.72
C ASN A 26 11.06 7.84 4.83
N PRO A 27 11.58 7.78 6.07
CA PRO A 27 11.05 8.55 7.19
C PRO A 27 11.33 10.06 7.10
N GLU A 28 12.40 10.47 6.42
CA GLU A 28 12.76 11.89 6.29
C GLU A 28 11.83 12.61 5.30
N ALA A 29 11.47 11.92 4.21
CA ALA A 29 10.57 12.44 3.19
C ALA A 29 9.10 12.09 3.45
N ASN A 30 8.82 11.19 4.39
CA ASN A 30 7.51 10.58 4.60
C ASN A 30 6.90 9.98 3.32
N THR A 31 7.71 9.25 2.56
CA THR A 31 7.32 8.64 1.27
C THR A 31 7.53 7.14 1.26
N TYR A 32 6.77 6.45 0.42
CA TYR A 32 6.95 5.03 0.12
C TYR A 32 7.39 4.87 -1.33
N THR A 33 8.47 4.12 -1.55
CA THR A 33 8.82 3.66 -2.90
C THR A 33 8.13 2.32 -3.14
N LEU A 34 7.21 2.29 -4.10
CA LEU A 34 6.44 1.10 -4.48
C LEU A 34 6.80 0.69 -5.90
N ASN A 35 7.01 -0.60 -6.11
CA ASN A 35 7.07 -1.17 -7.47
C ASN A 35 5.67 -1.68 -7.89
N SER A 36 5.55 -2.11 -9.15
CA SER A 36 4.28 -2.66 -9.67
C SER A 36 3.79 -3.88 -8.90
N GLU A 37 4.68 -4.76 -8.44
CA GLU A 37 4.31 -5.95 -7.66
C GLU A 37 3.73 -5.59 -6.29
N ASP A 38 4.26 -4.54 -5.65
CA ASP A 38 3.76 -4.03 -4.38
C ASP A 38 2.38 -3.41 -4.56
N ILE A 39 2.17 -2.63 -5.63
CA ILE A 39 0.87 -2.05 -5.97
C ILE A 39 -0.18 -3.16 -6.20
N GLU A 40 0.15 -4.17 -7.01
CA GLU A 40 -0.73 -5.31 -7.25
C GLU A 40 -1.07 -6.08 -5.96
N ALA A 41 -0.06 -6.30 -5.11
CA ALA A 41 -0.26 -6.98 -3.85
C ALA A 41 -1.12 -6.16 -2.88
N ILE A 42 -0.90 -4.84 -2.79
CA ILE A 42 -1.73 -3.92 -1.99
C ILE A 42 -3.19 -4.01 -2.43
N ILE A 43 -3.46 -3.84 -3.73
CA ILE A 43 -4.81 -3.93 -4.29
C ILE A 43 -5.42 -5.30 -3.98
N ARG A 44 -4.69 -6.39 -4.23
CA ARG A 44 -5.18 -7.76 -3.98
C ARG A 44 -5.54 -7.98 -2.51
N TYR A 45 -4.69 -7.58 -1.57
CA TYR A 45 -4.93 -7.82 -0.15
C TYR A 45 -5.99 -6.89 0.43
N ALA A 46 -6.07 -5.64 -0.05
CA ALA A 46 -7.07 -4.68 0.40
C ALA A 46 -8.47 -4.98 -0.16
N THR A 47 -8.58 -5.50 -1.38
CA THR A 47 -9.88 -5.77 -2.03
C THR A 47 -10.46 -7.16 -1.75
N ARG A 48 -9.63 -8.20 -1.59
CA ARG A 48 -10.13 -9.57 -1.36
C ARG A 48 -10.58 -9.87 0.06
N TYR A 49 -10.12 -9.12 1.07
CA TYR A 49 -10.33 -9.50 2.47
C TYR A 49 -11.07 -8.40 3.22
N ASN A 50 -12.39 -8.37 3.02
CA ASN A 50 -13.32 -7.41 3.63
C ASN A 50 -13.68 -7.74 5.10
N GLN A 51 -12.70 -8.11 5.92
CA GLN A 51 -12.92 -8.53 7.31
C GLN A 51 -11.76 -7.98 8.15
N GLY A 52 -12.05 -6.95 8.95
CA GLY A 52 -11.08 -6.06 9.61
C GLY A 52 -9.88 -6.73 10.30
N GLY A 53 -8.85 -5.91 10.59
CA GLY A 53 -7.60 -6.40 11.18
C GLY A 53 -6.37 -5.71 10.61
N TRP A 54 -5.46 -6.49 10.02
CA TRP A 54 -4.17 -5.99 9.52
C TRP A 54 -4.31 -5.25 8.18
N GLN A 55 -5.38 -5.51 7.43
CA GLN A 55 -5.71 -4.91 6.14
C GLN A 55 -5.99 -3.41 6.27
N ASP A 56 -6.49 -2.95 7.42
CA ASP A 56 -6.65 -1.54 7.73
C ASP A 56 -5.32 -0.78 7.69
N ARG A 57 -4.19 -1.48 7.81
CA ARG A 57 -2.85 -0.89 7.64
C ARG A 57 -2.58 -0.50 6.19
N LEU A 58 -3.16 -1.20 5.21
CA LEU A 58 -2.95 -0.93 3.78
C LEU A 58 -3.93 0.10 3.22
N ARG A 59 -5.03 0.39 3.94
CA ARG A 59 -6.09 1.29 3.45
C ARG A 59 -5.57 2.69 3.08
N PRO A 60 -4.72 3.36 3.89
CA PRO A 60 -4.17 4.67 3.51
C PRO A 60 -3.37 4.62 2.20
N LEU A 61 -2.57 3.58 2.00
CA LEU A 61 -1.82 3.41 0.75
C LEU A 61 -2.74 3.15 -0.45
N LEU A 62 -3.82 2.39 -0.27
CA LEU A 62 -4.79 2.17 -1.33
C LEU A 62 -5.48 3.46 -1.75
N GLU A 63 -5.90 4.29 -0.78
CA GLU A 63 -6.53 5.59 -1.04
C GLU A 63 -5.60 6.51 -1.85
N GLU A 64 -4.31 6.58 -1.50
CA GLU A 64 -3.31 7.35 -2.25
C GLU A 64 -3.08 6.80 -3.67
N ILE A 65 -3.03 5.47 -3.83
CA ILE A 65 -2.91 4.82 -5.14
C ILE A 65 -4.12 5.16 -6.01
N ASP A 66 -5.33 5.16 -5.46
CA ASP A 66 -6.55 5.52 -6.19
C ASP A 66 -6.55 7.00 -6.59
N VAL A 67 -6.07 7.91 -5.75
CA VAL A 67 -5.91 9.34 -6.09
C VAL A 67 -4.93 9.50 -7.27
N VAL A 68 -3.76 8.88 -7.21
CA VAL A 68 -2.76 8.94 -8.29
C VAL A 68 -3.33 8.36 -9.58
N LYS A 69 -3.97 7.19 -9.51
CA LYS A 69 -4.63 6.55 -10.66
C LYS A 69 -5.67 7.47 -11.30
N ASN A 70 -6.54 8.08 -10.49
CA ASN A 70 -7.58 8.98 -11.00
C ASN A 70 -6.99 10.23 -11.66
N ASN A 71 -5.91 10.77 -11.12
CA ASN A 71 -5.20 11.91 -11.72
C ASN A 71 -4.57 11.52 -13.07
N LEU A 72 -3.97 10.34 -13.17
CA LEU A 72 -3.41 9.82 -14.42
C LEU A 72 -4.50 9.61 -15.48
N VAL A 73 -5.64 9.03 -15.11
CA VAL A 73 -6.79 8.85 -16.02
C VAL A 73 -7.26 10.20 -16.57
N LYS A 74 -7.49 11.20 -15.68
CA LYS A 74 -7.88 12.55 -16.10
C LYS A 74 -6.87 13.21 -17.04
N MET A 75 -5.57 13.00 -16.78
CA MET A 75 -4.52 13.53 -17.62
C MET A 75 -4.56 12.91 -19.02
N ILE A 76 -4.71 11.59 -19.11
CA ILE A 76 -4.85 10.85 -20.37
C ILE A 76 -6.08 11.29 -21.15
N ASP A 77 -7.23 11.46 -20.49
CA ASP A 77 -8.48 11.91 -21.12
C ASP A 77 -8.42 13.36 -21.63
N SER A 78 -7.42 14.14 -21.20
CA SER A 78 -7.20 15.52 -21.63
C SER A 78 -6.24 15.65 -22.83
N PHE A 79 -5.65 14.54 -23.30
CA PHE A 79 -4.86 14.46 -24.53
C PHE A 79 -5.75 14.18 -25.74
#